data_AF-A0A8H2DZE9-F1
#
_entry.id   AF-A0A8H2DZE9-F1
#
_cell.length_a   1.000
_cell.length_b   1.000
_cell.length_c   1.000
_cell.angle_alpha   90.00
_cell.angle_beta   90.00
_cell.angle_gamma   90.00
#
_symmetry.space_group_name_H-M   'P 1'
#
loop_
_entity.id
_entity.type
_entity.pdbx_description
1 polymer ?
#
loop_
_entity_poly.entity_id
_entity_poly.type
_entity_poly.pdbx_seq_one_letter_code
_entity_poly.pdbx_strand_id
1 'polypeptide(L)'
;MSMLDVAMHINQSSLNIAIKNGDFFNLSTGDCLQLLKKEYAVELDWLKTAYSVPGPTSERFNTLSPSLHLYDTEFDEVNRTLVSVLSLRWIYNKDYDTFVSHQIPHIKLTRESFNWISTFFHNRIDDSSGDDIYSLITSIIINDLGKSESLITEFQRVTNINISRLNHDMILYQVVGKYPHLVPSISQLPPPHKADLILGIQLGAEFNFGQLAQAENVPASLLGVAAMKGHTHAFDLRFMEQILDIAGAAGHVDHICAKKLTEPVFQAFKNVYDVSIGIIEGRLGVREAYDLNLRKRVEL
;
A
#
# COMPACT_ATOMS: atom_id res chain seq x y z
N MET A 1 -20.44 -25.03 -12.97
CA MET A 1 -19.84 -25.10 -11.62
C MET A 1 -20.82 -24.49 -10.65
N SER A 2 -21.21 -25.19 -9.58
CA SER A 2 -22.22 -24.67 -8.65
C SER A 2 -21.58 -23.65 -7.69
N MET A 3 -22.36 -22.70 -7.15
CA MET A 3 -21.86 -21.77 -6.14
C MET A 3 -21.32 -22.48 -4.88
N LEU A 4 -21.78 -23.70 -4.60
CA LEU A 4 -21.31 -24.53 -3.50
C LEU A 4 -19.90 -25.08 -3.74
N ASP A 5 -19.54 -25.39 -5.00
CA ASP A 5 -18.19 -25.87 -5.35
C ASP A 5 -17.14 -24.75 -5.22
N VAL A 6 -17.53 -23.50 -5.49
CA VAL A 6 -16.66 -22.32 -5.34
C VAL A 6 -16.39 -22.02 -3.86
N ALA A 7 -17.42 -22.06 -3.01
CA ALA A 7 -17.29 -21.83 -1.57
C ALA A 7 -16.45 -22.90 -0.85
N MET A 8 -16.49 -24.17 -1.30
CA MET A 8 -15.67 -25.23 -0.72
C MET A 8 -14.19 -25.19 -1.15
N HIS A 9 -13.87 -24.70 -2.35
CA HIS A 9 -12.48 -24.57 -2.82
C HIS A 9 -11.70 -23.44 -2.12
N ILE A 10 -12.37 -22.34 -1.76
CA ILE A 10 -11.74 -21.18 -1.10
C ILE A 10 -11.20 -21.54 0.30
N ASN A 11 -11.81 -22.49 0.99
CA ASN A 11 -11.37 -22.92 2.32
C ASN A 11 -9.99 -23.65 2.28
N GLN A 12 -9.53 -24.06 1.10
CA GLN A 12 -8.23 -24.73 0.89
C GLN A 12 -7.24 -23.96 0.00
N SER A 13 -7.66 -22.92 -0.75
CA SER A 13 -6.74 -22.15 -1.59
C SER A 13 -5.79 -21.27 -0.75
N SER A 14 -4.52 -21.22 -1.13
CA SER A 14 -3.58 -20.18 -0.67
C SER A 14 -3.77 -18.90 -1.47
N LEU A 15 -3.35 -17.74 -0.93
CA LEU A 15 -3.46 -16.46 -1.64
C LEU A 15 -2.76 -16.51 -3.00
N ASN A 16 -1.58 -17.14 -3.05
CA ASN A 16 -0.82 -17.37 -4.27
C ASN A 16 -1.61 -18.10 -5.37
N ILE A 17 -2.41 -19.11 -5.01
CA ILE A 17 -3.23 -19.84 -5.99
C ILE A 17 -4.36 -18.94 -6.50
N ALA A 18 -5.04 -18.22 -5.59
CA ALA A 18 -6.13 -17.32 -5.97
C ALA A 18 -5.67 -16.19 -6.89
N ILE A 19 -4.45 -15.67 -6.67
CA ILE A 19 -3.85 -14.65 -7.54
C ILE A 19 -3.53 -15.25 -8.91
N LYS A 20 -2.82 -16.39 -8.96
CA LYS A 20 -2.41 -17.04 -10.22
C LYS A 20 -3.58 -17.43 -11.11
N ASN A 21 -4.72 -17.77 -10.51
CA ASN A 21 -5.93 -18.10 -11.25
C ASN A 21 -6.76 -16.86 -11.65
N GLY A 22 -6.39 -15.66 -11.20
CA GLY A 22 -7.19 -14.44 -11.37
C GLY A 22 -8.44 -14.36 -10.47
N ASP A 23 -8.63 -15.33 -9.58
CA ASP A 23 -9.79 -15.42 -8.68
C ASP A 23 -9.77 -14.28 -7.64
N PHE A 24 -8.59 -13.86 -7.19
CA PHE A 24 -8.41 -12.85 -6.14
C PHE A 24 -9.25 -11.57 -6.37
N PHE A 25 -9.30 -11.08 -7.60
CA PHE A 25 -10.03 -9.86 -7.95
C PHE A 25 -11.55 -10.06 -7.92
N ASN A 26 -12.03 -11.29 -8.09
CA ASN A 26 -13.44 -11.64 -8.22
C ASN A 26 -14.07 -12.21 -6.94
N LEU A 27 -13.27 -12.51 -5.91
CA LEU A 27 -13.77 -13.00 -4.61
C LEU A 27 -14.81 -12.06 -4.00
N SER A 28 -15.71 -12.59 -3.16
CA SER A 28 -16.49 -11.69 -2.29
C SER A 28 -15.55 -10.93 -1.34
N THR A 29 -15.97 -9.76 -0.85
CA THR A 29 -15.17 -9.02 0.14
C THR A 29 -14.84 -9.88 1.37
N GLY A 30 -15.83 -10.61 1.91
CA GLY A 30 -15.61 -11.48 3.06
C GLY A 30 -14.58 -12.58 2.77
N ASP A 31 -14.70 -13.29 1.65
CA ASP A 31 -13.76 -14.36 1.27
C ASP A 31 -12.34 -13.84 1.07
N CYS A 32 -12.21 -12.67 0.43
CA CYS A 32 -10.93 -11.98 0.25
C CYS A 32 -10.28 -11.65 1.61
N LEU A 33 -11.05 -11.09 2.56
CA LEU A 33 -10.55 -10.78 3.90
C LEU A 33 -10.12 -12.02 4.68
N GLN A 34 -10.89 -13.12 4.62
CA GLN A 34 -10.52 -14.37 5.28
C GLN A 34 -9.26 -14.99 4.67
N LEU A 35 -9.10 -14.91 3.34
CA LEU A 35 -7.90 -15.36 2.65
C LEU A 35 -6.66 -14.57 3.08
N LEU A 36 -6.78 -13.23 3.15
CA LEU A 36 -5.71 -12.36 3.65
C LEU A 36 -5.39 -12.65 5.12
N LYS A 37 -6.40 -12.86 5.97
CA LYS A 37 -6.22 -13.23 7.38
C LYS A 37 -5.44 -14.52 7.56
N LYS A 38 -5.72 -15.53 6.72
CA LYS A 38 -5.02 -16.81 6.74
C LYS A 38 -3.56 -16.67 6.29
N GLU A 39 -3.32 -15.90 5.24
CA GLU A 39 -1.98 -15.73 4.66
C GLU A 39 -1.06 -14.87 5.55
N TYR A 40 -1.58 -13.75 6.07
CA TYR A 40 -0.81 -12.74 6.81
C TYR A 40 -1.17 -12.71 8.30
N ALA A 41 -1.42 -13.88 8.90
CA ALA A 41 -1.92 -13.99 10.26
C ALA A 41 -1.02 -13.29 11.30
N VAL A 42 0.30 -13.37 11.13
CA VAL A 42 1.29 -12.77 12.03
C VAL A 42 1.34 -11.25 11.86
N GLU A 43 1.44 -10.79 10.61
CA GLU A 43 1.53 -9.37 10.27
C GLU A 43 0.25 -8.62 10.67
N LEU A 44 -0.93 -9.21 10.44
CA LEU A 44 -2.19 -8.61 10.89
C LEU A 44 -2.33 -8.58 12.41
N ASP A 45 -1.69 -9.50 13.15
CA ASP A 45 -1.66 -9.45 14.60
C ASP A 45 -0.77 -8.30 15.10
N TRP A 46 0.37 -8.07 14.46
CA TRP A 46 1.22 -6.90 14.69
C TRP A 46 0.48 -5.58 14.43
N LEU A 47 -0.32 -5.50 13.36
CA LEU A 47 -1.11 -4.30 13.06
C LEU A 47 -2.17 -3.96 14.12
N LYS A 48 -2.63 -4.93 14.93
CA LYS A 48 -3.56 -4.64 16.04
C LYS A 48 -2.94 -3.75 17.13
N THR A 49 -1.61 -3.74 17.23
CA THR A 49 -0.86 -2.91 18.19
C THR A 49 -0.13 -1.75 17.54
N ALA A 50 -0.36 -1.53 16.24
CA ALA A 50 0.11 -0.34 15.55
C ALA A 50 -0.75 0.87 15.96
N TYR A 51 -0.10 1.97 16.31
CA TYR A 51 -0.82 3.20 16.64
C TYR A 51 -1.43 3.82 15.38
N SER A 52 -2.62 4.38 15.53
CA SER A 52 -3.31 5.20 14.52
C SER A 52 -3.45 6.63 15.01
N VAL A 53 -3.54 7.59 14.07
CA VAL A 53 -4.01 8.94 14.42
C VAL A 53 -5.53 8.86 14.57
N PRO A 54 -6.11 9.29 15.71
CA PRO A 54 -7.54 9.20 15.93
C PRO A 54 -8.33 9.95 14.84
N GLY A 55 -9.23 9.24 14.17
CA GLY A 55 -10.20 9.81 13.25
C GLY A 55 -11.48 10.28 13.98
N PRO A 56 -12.34 11.06 13.31
CA PRO A 56 -13.73 11.21 13.76
C PRO A 56 -14.39 9.83 13.87
N THR A 57 -15.40 9.73 14.73
CA THR A 57 -16.17 8.49 14.93
C THR A 57 -16.62 7.92 13.59
N SER A 58 -16.48 6.60 13.41
CA SER A 58 -16.84 5.91 12.19
C SER A 58 -18.28 6.22 11.79
N GLU A 59 -18.49 6.44 10.49
CA GLU A 59 -19.84 6.52 9.95
C GLU A 59 -20.50 5.14 10.12
N ARG A 60 -21.78 5.12 10.52
CA ARG A 60 -22.49 3.85 10.67
C ARG A 60 -22.87 3.32 9.30
N PHE A 61 -22.14 2.31 8.83
CA PHE A 61 -22.49 1.57 7.62
C PHE A 61 -23.32 0.32 7.96
N ASN A 62 -24.07 -0.17 6.97
CA ASN A 62 -24.81 -1.44 7.07
C ASN A 62 -23.90 -2.67 6.93
N THR A 63 -22.61 -2.46 6.70
CA THR A 63 -21.59 -3.49 6.49
C THR A 63 -20.54 -3.42 7.59
N LEU A 64 -20.05 -4.57 8.05
CA LEU A 64 -18.96 -4.64 9.02
C LEU A 64 -17.66 -4.10 8.41
N SER A 65 -16.88 -3.38 9.23
CA SER A 65 -15.49 -3.04 8.88
C SER A 65 -14.64 -4.31 8.71
N PRO A 66 -13.50 -4.26 8.00
CA PRO A 66 -12.63 -5.41 7.85
C PRO A 66 -12.25 -6.07 9.19
N SER A 67 -11.88 -5.29 10.19
CA SER A 67 -11.47 -5.84 11.49
C SER A 67 -12.65 -6.37 12.30
N LEU A 68 -13.82 -5.73 12.27
CA LEU A 68 -15.03 -6.30 12.87
C LEU A 68 -15.41 -7.63 12.22
N HIS A 69 -15.32 -7.71 10.88
CA HIS A 69 -15.60 -8.95 10.15
C HIS A 69 -14.62 -10.08 10.52
N LEU A 70 -13.36 -9.74 10.77
CA LEU A 70 -12.30 -10.73 11.01
C LEU A 70 -12.10 -11.10 12.48
N TYR A 71 -12.35 -10.18 13.42
CA TYR A 71 -11.95 -10.29 14.83
C TYR A 71 -13.03 -9.84 15.82
N ASP A 72 -14.22 -9.46 15.35
CA ASP A 72 -15.31 -8.90 16.17
C ASP A 72 -14.88 -7.68 17.01
N THR A 73 -13.81 -6.99 16.59
CA THR A 73 -13.22 -5.83 17.28
C THR A 73 -12.68 -4.82 16.25
N GLU A 74 -12.78 -3.53 16.55
CA GLU A 74 -12.23 -2.46 15.71
C GLU A 74 -10.71 -2.31 15.92
N PHE A 75 -9.96 -2.34 14.81
CA PHE A 75 -8.53 -2.08 14.78
C PHE A 75 -8.23 -1.15 13.61
N ASP A 76 -7.90 0.11 13.90
CA ASP A 76 -7.77 1.16 12.89
C ASP A 76 -6.76 0.82 11.79
N GLU A 77 -5.54 0.42 12.16
CA GLU A 77 -4.49 0.13 11.17
C GLU A 77 -4.80 -1.14 10.36
N VAL A 78 -5.49 -2.13 10.96
CA VAL A 78 -6.02 -3.29 10.22
C VAL A 78 -7.05 -2.84 9.18
N ASN A 79 -7.99 -1.97 9.56
CA ASN A 79 -9.01 -1.45 8.65
C ASN A 79 -8.38 -0.63 7.52
N ARG A 80 -7.45 0.28 7.83
CA ARG A 80 -6.75 1.09 6.82
C ARG A 80 -6.01 0.21 5.82
N THR A 81 -5.21 -0.73 6.33
CA THR A 81 -4.42 -1.67 5.52
C THR A 81 -5.31 -2.53 4.61
N LEU A 82 -6.36 -3.13 5.15
CA LEU A 82 -7.23 -4.02 4.37
C LEU A 82 -8.06 -3.25 3.34
N VAL A 83 -8.44 -2.00 3.62
CA VAL A 83 -9.08 -1.13 2.61
C VAL A 83 -8.11 -0.72 1.51
N SER A 84 -6.82 -0.57 1.79
CA SER A 84 -5.79 -0.39 0.75
C SER A 84 -5.74 -1.61 -0.19
N VAL A 85 -5.84 -2.83 0.34
CA VAL A 85 -5.93 -4.05 -0.49
C VAL A 85 -7.25 -4.13 -1.26
N LEU A 86 -8.39 -3.75 -0.68
CA LEU A 86 -9.66 -3.66 -1.41
C LEU A 86 -9.62 -2.61 -2.52
N SER A 87 -8.89 -1.51 -2.30
CA SER A 87 -8.70 -0.46 -3.30
C SER A 87 -7.94 -0.96 -4.53
N LEU A 88 -6.96 -1.86 -4.35
CA LEU A 88 -6.31 -2.55 -5.47
C LEU A 88 -7.34 -3.31 -6.32
N ARG A 89 -8.29 -3.99 -5.68
CA ARG A 89 -9.34 -4.75 -6.39
C ARG A 89 -10.27 -3.83 -7.16
N TRP A 90 -10.68 -2.71 -6.58
CA TRP A 90 -11.50 -1.71 -7.28
C TRP A 90 -10.77 -1.11 -8.49
N ILE A 91 -9.48 -0.79 -8.37
CA ILE A 91 -8.65 -0.28 -9.48
C ILE A 91 -8.51 -1.32 -10.60
N TYR A 92 -8.22 -2.57 -10.23
CA TYR A 92 -8.04 -3.66 -11.18
C TYR A 92 -9.33 -3.98 -11.95
N ASN A 93 -10.46 -4.04 -11.23
CA ASN A 93 -11.78 -4.28 -11.83
C ASN A 93 -12.38 -3.04 -12.51
N LYS A 94 -11.68 -1.91 -12.52
CA LYS A 94 -12.16 -0.62 -13.05
C LYS A 94 -13.45 -0.15 -12.39
N ASP A 95 -13.68 -0.52 -11.13
CA ASP A 95 -14.85 -0.17 -10.34
C ASP A 95 -14.73 1.25 -9.77
N TYR A 96 -14.84 2.22 -10.67
CA TYR A 96 -14.81 3.64 -10.31
C TYR A 96 -15.90 3.99 -9.31
N ASP A 97 -17.13 3.53 -9.53
CA ASP A 97 -18.29 4.01 -8.78
C ASP A 97 -18.20 3.64 -7.29
N THR A 98 -17.76 2.43 -6.96
CA THR A 98 -17.45 2.04 -5.58
C THR A 98 -16.30 2.86 -5.02
N PHE A 99 -15.20 2.99 -5.79
CA PHE A 99 -13.96 3.66 -5.37
C PHE A 99 -14.20 5.08 -4.85
N VAL A 100 -15.11 5.83 -5.49
CA VAL A 100 -15.36 7.25 -5.20
C VAL A 100 -16.69 7.53 -4.49
N SER A 101 -17.42 6.49 -4.06
CA SER A 101 -18.83 6.58 -3.68
C SER A 101 -19.13 7.63 -2.60
N HIS A 102 -18.27 7.78 -1.58
CA HIS A 102 -18.40 8.76 -0.50
C HIS A 102 -17.37 9.91 -0.54
N GLN A 103 -16.71 10.11 -1.68
CA GLN A 103 -15.86 11.29 -1.84
C GLN A 103 -16.71 12.56 -2.00
N ILE A 104 -16.21 13.67 -1.43
CA ILE A 104 -16.88 14.96 -1.49
C ILE A 104 -16.98 15.43 -2.96
N PRO A 105 -18.18 15.75 -3.50
CA PRO A 105 -18.38 15.93 -4.94
C PRO A 105 -17.44 16.90 -5.65
N HIS A 106 -17.05 18.01 -5.01
CA HIS A 106 -16.24 19.06 -5.65
C HIS A 106 -14.72 18.78 -5.63
N ILE A 107 -14.26 17.79 -4.87
CA ILE A 107 -12.86 17.30 -4.88
C ILE A 107 -12.79 15.83 -5.31
N LYS A 108 -13.90 15.24 -5.72
CA LYS A 108 -14.02 13.84 -6.09
C LYS A 108 -13.07 13.51 -7.22
N LEU A 109 -12.35 12.38 -7.09
CA LEU A 109 -11.46 11.86 -8.11
C LEU A 109 -12.22 11.71 -9.43
N THR A 110 -11.69 12.28 -10.50
CA THR A 110 -12.30 12.23 -11.82
C THR A 110 -12.15 10.84 -12.43
N ARG A 111 -13.02 10.50 -13.38
CA ARG A 111 -12.93 9.22 -14.11
C ARG A 111 -11.66 9.15 -14.97
N GLU A 112 -11.19 10.28 -15.49
CA GLU A 112 -9.91 10.36 -16.23
C GLU A 112 -8.73 9.99 -15.34
N SER A 113 -8.63 10.61 -14.17
CA SER A 113 -7.60 10.32 -13.17
C SER A 113 -7.66 8.87 -12.69
N PHE A 114 -8.86 8.33 -12.42
CA PHE A 114 -9.01 6.92 -12.09
C PHE A 114 -8.58 5.98 -13.22
N ASN A 115 -8.92 6.29 -14.48
CA ASN A 115 -8.48 5.50 -15.63
C ASN A 115 -6.96 5.55 -15.80
N TRP A 116 -6.33 6.69 -15.49
CA TRP A 116 -4.88 6.79 -15.45
C TRP A 116 -4.30 5.83 -14.42
N ILE A 117 -4.84 5.80 -13.18
CA ILE A 117 -4.39 4.88 -12.13
C ILE A 117 -4.56 3.43 -12.59
N SER A 118 -5.75 3.06 -13.08
CA SER A 118 -6.00 1.69 -13.54
C SER A 118 -5.04 1.28 -14.66
N THR A 119 -4.81 2.16 -15.63
CA THR A 119 -3.85 1.92 -16.74
C THR A 119 -2.41 1.81 -16.22
N PHE A 120 -2.04 2.65 -15.26
CA PHE A 120 -0.73 2.61 -14.62
C PHE A 120 -0.46 1.25 -13.97
N PHE A 121 -1.41 0.75 -13.17
CA PHE A 121 -1.29 -0.55 -12.50
C PHE A 121 -1.22 -1.71 -13.50
N HIS A 122 -2.14 -1.77 -14.47
CA HIS A 122 -2.15 -2.85 -15.48
C HIS A 122 -0.90 -2.86 -16.37
N ASN A 123 -0.25 -1.72 -16.59
CA ASN A 123 0.95 -1.64 -17.42
C ASN A 123 2.25 -1.95 -16.66
N ARG A 124 2.19 -2.12 -15.34
CA ARG A 124 3.38 -2.28 -14.47
C ARG A 124 3.37 -3.54 -13.63
N ILE A 125 2.22 -4.18 -13.50
CA ILE A 125 2.08 -5.48 -12.86
C ILE A 125 2.17 -6.54 -13.95
N ASP A 126 3.12 -7.47 -13.84
CA ASP A 126 3.12 -8.73 -14.57
C ASP A 126 2.16 -9.72 -13.87
N ASP A 127 1.00 -9.92 -14.48
CA ASP A 127 -0.04 -10.82 -13.96
C ASP A 127 0.22 -12.30 -14.33
N SER A 128 1.23 -12.60 -15.16
CA SER A 128 1.46 -13.95 -15.69
C SER A 128 1.94 -14.95 -14.63
N SER A 129 2.79 -14.51 -13.69
CA SER A 129 3.21 -15.33 -12.55
C SER A 129 2.40 -15.05 -11.29
N GLY A 130 1.73 -13.89 -11.22
CA GLY A 130 1.06 -13.40 -10.01
C GLY A 130 2.02 -12.88 -8.93
N ASP A 131 3.33 -12.94 -9.14
CA ASP A 131 4.32 -12.55 -8.14
C ASP A 131 4.29 -11.04 -7.87
N ASP A 132 4.06 -10.19 -8.88
CA ASP A 132 3.93 -8.73 -8.69
C ASP A 132 2.70 -8.39 -7.85
N ILE A 133 1.57 -9.05 -8.10
CA ILE A 133 0.35 -8.84 -7.32
C ILE A 133 0.57 -9.29 -5.87
N TYR A 134 1.19 -10.46 -5.66
CA TYR A 134 1.49 -10.94 -4.31
C TYR A 134 2.48 -10.01 -3.59
N SER A 135 3.48 -9.48 -4.31
CA SER A 135 4.47 -8.54 -3.80
C SER A 135 3.84 -7.20 -3.42
N LEU A 136 2.92 -6.70 -4.24
CA LEU A 136 2.16 -5.48 -3.95
C LEU A 136 1.25 -5.66 -2.73
N ILE A 137 0.53 -6.78 -2.63
CA ILE A 137 -0.29 -7.09 -1.44
C ILE A 137 0.60 -7.21 -0.20
N THR A 138 1.73 -7.90 -0.31
CA THR A 138 2.71 -8.01 0.79
C THR A 138 3.17 -6.61 1.21
N SER A 139 3.56 -5.76 0.24
CA SER A 139 4.01 -4.39 0.50
C SER A 139 2.96 -3.57 1.25
N ILE A 140 1.69 -3.66 0.86
CA ILE A 140 0.58 -2.98 1.56
C ILE A 140 0.45 -3.48 3.00
N ILE A 141 0.41 -4.80 3.19
CA ILE A 141 0.17 -5.42 4.50
C ILE A 141 1.27 -5.06 5.51
N ILE A 142 2.52 -4.98 5.05
CA ILE A 142 3.66 -4.79 5.94
C ILE A 142 4.02 -3.31 6.17
N ASN A 143 3.52 -2.38 5.34
CA ASN A 143 3.97 -0.99 5.30
C ASN A 143 3.91 -0.31 6.69
N ASP A 144 2.87 -0.62 7.45
CA ASP A 144 2.63 0.00 8.76
C ASP A 144 3.10 -0.84 9.95
N LEU A 145 3.77 -1.97 9.74
CA LEU A 145 4.30 -2.79 10.83
C LEU A 145 5.35 -2.05 11.68
N GLY A 146 6.05 -1.07 11.11
CA GLY A 146 6.98 -0.23 11.84
C GLY A 146 6.34 0.59 12.97
N LYS A 147 5.01 0.68 13.01
CA LYS A 147 4.23 1.32 14.09
C LYS A 147 3.87 0.35 15.23
N SER A 148 4.05 -0.96 15.04
CA SER A 148 3.63 -2.00 15.99
C SER A 148 4.55 -2.07 17.21
N GLU A 149 4.01 -1.82 18.40
CA GLU A 149 4.74 -1.99 19.66
C GLU A 149 5.17 -3.45 19.87
N SER A 150 4.34 -4.41 19.43
CA SER A 150 4.62 -5.84 19.53
C SER A 150 5.81 -6.25 18.67
N LEU A 151 5.86 -5.80 17.41
CA LEU A 151 7.00 -6.07 16.55
C LEU A 151 8.29 -5.44 17.09
N ILE A 152 8.22 -4.19 17.56
CA ILE A 152 9.39 -3.50 18.15
C ILE A 152 9.90 -4.26 19.37
N THR A 153 9.00 -4.72 20.25
CA THR A 153 9.34 -5.50 21.44
C THR A 153 9.98 -6.84 21.06
N GLU A 154 9.41 -7.54 20.08
CA GLU A 154 9.93 -8.82 19.61
C GLU A 154 11.30 -8.66 18.94
N PHE A 155 11.48 -7.63 18.12
CA PHE A 155 12.77 -7.28 17.55
C PHE A 155 13.81 -7.02 18.64
N GLN A 156 13.48 -6.22 19.65
CA GLN A 156 14.39 -5.95 20.77
C GLN A 156 14.73 -7.24 21.54
N ARG A 157 13.76 -8.14 21.73
CA ARG A 157 13.96 -9.43 22.40
C ARG A 157 14.95 -10.33 21.64
N VAL A 158 14.85 -10.38 20.31
CA VAL A 158 15.68 -11.25 19.46
C VAL A 158 17.08 -10.66 19.23
N THR A 159 17.20 -9.34 19.15
CA THR A 159 18.43 -8.66 18.71
C THR A 159 19.20 -7.97 19.83
N ASN A 160 18.56 -7.72 20.97
CA ASN A 160 19.02 -6.83 22.04
C ASN A 160 19.29 -5.38 21.58
N ILE A 161 18.71 -4.96 20.44
CA ILE A 161 18.80 -3.61 19.90
C ILE A 161 17.45 -2.91 20.09
N ASN A 162 17.47 -1.70 20.67
CA ASN A 162 16.28 -0.88 20.78
C ASN A 162 16.17 0.09 19.59
N ILE A 163 15.13 -0.09 18.78
CA ILE A 163 14.82 0.74 17.60
C ILE A 163 13.61 1.66 17.80
N SER A 164 13.02 1.71 19.00
CA SER A 164 11.75 2.42 19.26
C SER A 164 11.81 3.94 19.06
N ARG A 165 13.02 4.52 18.95
CA ARG A 165 13.22 5.95 18.68
C ARG A 165 13.33 6.30 17.20
N LEU A 166 13.40 5.30 16.32
CA LEU A 166 13.43 5.52 14.87
C LEU A 166 12.02 5.85 14.38
N ASN A 167 11.92 6.50 13.22
CA ASN A 167 10.63 6.62 12.55
C ASN A 167 10.14 5.23 12.05
N HIS A 168 8.84 5.06 11.87
CA HIS A 168 8.25 3.75 11.57
C HIS A 168 8.77 3.15 10.26
N ASP A 169 9.02 3.95 9.21
CA ASP A 169 9.58 3.45 7.95
C ASP A 169 10.99 2.88 8.14
N MET A 170 11.81 3.54 8.94
CA MET A 170 13.14 3.07 9.30
C MET A 170 13.11 1.83 10.20
N ILE A 171 12.13 1.72 11.10
CA ILE A 171 11.88 0.52 11.90
C ILE A 171 11.59 -0.65 10.95
N LEU A 172 10.61 -0.48 10.05
CA LEU A 172 10.25 -1.50 9.06
C LEU A 172 11.47 -1.92 8.24
N TYR A 173 12.21 -0.95 7.68
CA TYR A 173 13.41 -1.21 6.88
C TYR A 173 14.45 -2.02 7.64
N GLN A 174 14.73 -1.68 8.90
CA GLN A 174 15.68 -2.45 9.72
C GLN A 174 15.18 -3.87 10.01
N VAL A 175 13.89 -4.05 10.29
CA VAL A 175 13.30 -5.36 10.54
C VAL A 175 13.40 -6.23 9.28
N VAL A 176 12.86 -5.79 8.14
CA VAL A 176 12.80 -6.61 6.93
C VAL A 176 14.16 -6.81 6.28
N GLY A 177 15.05 -5.81 6.35
CA GLY A 177 16.37 -5.87 5.74
C GLY A 177 17.35 -6.76 6.50
N LYS A 178 17.25 -6.83 7.84
CA LYS A 178 18.21 -7.56 8.68
C LYS A 178 17.63 -8.82 9.33
N TYR A 179 16.33 -8.84 9.60
CA TYR A 179 15.64 -9.92 10.31
C TYR A 179 14.33 -10.32 9.61
N PRO A 180 14.38 -10.70 8.30
CA PRO A 180 13.18 -10.99 7.51
C PRO A 180 12.33 -12.15 8.04
N HIS A 181 12.84 -12.98 8.96
CA HIS A 181 12.07 -14.05 9.59
C HIS A 181 11.01 -13.53 10.59
N LEU A 182 11.13 -12.29 11.05
CA LEU A 182 10.12 -11.64 11.92
C LEU A 182 8.86 -11.22 11.14
N VAL A 183 8.96 -11.17 9.80
CA VAL A 183 7.87 -10.84 8.88
C VAL A 183 7.74 -11.99 7.87
N PRO A 184 7.04 -13.09 8.22
CA PRO A 184 7.06 -14.33 7.45
C PRO A 184 6.73 -14.19 5.97
N SER A 185 5.82 -13.29 5.60
CA SER A 185 5.45 -12.98 4.21
C SER A 185 6.65 -12.61 3.32
N ILE A 186 7.65 -11.91 3.85
CA ILE A 186 8.89 -11.55 3.13
C ILE A 186 9.67 -12.80 2.68
N SER A 187 9.56 -13.91 3.41
CA SER A 187 10.25 -15.15 3.07
C SER A 187 9.54 -15.95 1.99
N GLN A 188 8.28 -15.62 1.68
CA GLN A 188 7.50 -16.28 0.63
C GLN A 188 7.73 -15.68 -0.76
N LEU A 189 8.28 -14.46 -0.82
CA LEU A 189 8.56 -13.77 -2.07
C LEU A 189 9.72 -14.41 -2.84
N PRO A 190 9.61 -14.54 -4.17
CA PRO A 190 10.75 -14.89 -5.01
C PRO A 190 11.90 -13.89 -4.83
N PRO A 191 13.17 -14.32 -4.95
CA PRO A 191 14.32 -13.44 -4.73
C PRO A 191 14.31 -12.08 -5.43
N PRO A 192 13.96 -11.95 -6.74
CA PRO A 192 13.92 -10.63 -7.38
C PRO A 192 12.87 -9.71 -6.79
N HIS A 193 11.64 -10.20 -6.59
CA HIS A 193 10.55 -9.43 -6.00
C HIS A 193 10.83 -9.02 -4.56
N LYS A 194 11.46 -9.92 -3.79
CA LYS A 194 11.93 -9.60 -2.44
C LYS A 194 12.94 -8.47 -2.45
N ALA A 195 13.89 -8.48 -3.38
CA ALA A 195 14.90 -7.42 -3.50
C ALA A 195 14.25 -6.08 -3.86
N ASP A 196 13.32 -6.08 -4.81
CA ASP A 196 12.58 -4.88 -5.22
C ASP A 196 11.73 -4.31 -4.08
N LEU A 197 11.01 -5.16 -3.35
CA LEU A 197 10.22 -4.75 -2.20
C LEU A 197 11.10 -4.14 -1.09
N ILE A 198 12.23 -4.78 -0.75
CA ILE A 198 13.14 -4.24 0.28
C ILE A 198 13.72 -2.89 -0.17
N LEU A 199 14.06 -2.75 -1.45
CA LEU A 199 14.55 -1.49 -2.00
C LEU A 199 13.47 -0.40 -1.99
N GLY A 200 12.21 -0.73 -2.28
CA GLY A 200 11.07 0.17 -2.15
C GLY A 200 10.85 0.63 -0.71
N ILE A 201 10.97 -0.27 0.27
CA ILE A 201 10.91 0.06 1.71
C ILE A 201 12.06 0.97 2.11
N GLN A 202 13.28 0.70 1.63
CA GLN A 202 14.43 1.58 1.86
C GLN A 202 14.15 2.99 1.33
N LEU A 203 13.64 3.10 0.10
CA LEU A 203 13.26 4.39 -0.47
C LEU A 203 12.24 5.10 0.42
N GLY A 204 11.20 4.41 0.91
CA GLY A 204 10.22 4.98 1.83
C GLY A 204 10.82 5.53 3.12
N ALA A 205 11.84 4.88 3.65
CA ALA A 205 12.54 5.32 4.86
C ALA A 205 13.43 6.57 4.65
N GLU A 206 13.83 6.85 3.41
CA GLU A 206 14.70 7.97 3.03
C GLU A 206 13.94 9.12 2.36
N PHE A 207 12.78 8.83 1.76
CA PHE A 207 12.00 9.74 0.93
C PHE A 207 10.50 9.64 1.21
N ASN A 208 9.92 10.75 1.65
CA ASN A 208 8.49 10.86 1.90
C ASN A 208 7.76 11.47 0.69
N PHE A 209 6.95 10.66 0.01
CA PHE A 209 6.17 11.08 -1.17
C PHE A 209 5.18 12.21 -0.85
N GLY A 210 4.51 12.14 0.31
CA GLY A 210 3.56 13.16 0.76
C GLY A 210 4.21 14.52 0.99
N GLN A 211 5.40 14.56 1.59
CA GLN A 211 6.16 15.79 1.77
C GLN A 211 6.54 16.41 0.42
N LEU A 212 6.96 15.61 -0.57
CA LEU A 212 7.20 16.16 -1.93
C LEU A 212 5.89 16.66 -2.57
N ALA A 213 4.80 15.91 -2.45
CA ALA A 213 3.49 16.31 -2.98
C ALA A 213 2.99 17.64 -2.38
N GLN A 214 3.36 17.92 -1.14
CA GLN A 214 3.03 19.15 -0.40
C GLN A 214 4.09 20.25 -0.51
N ALA A 215 5.22 19.99 -1.21
CA ALA A 215 6.37 20.89 -1.27
C ALA A 215 7.03 21.20 0.11
N GLU A 216 6.98 20.24 1.03
CA GLU A 216 7.53 20.32 2.39
C GLU A 216 8.87 19.59 2.56
N ASN A 217 9.39 18.96 1.50
CA ASN A 217 10.69 18.31 1.54
C ASN A 217 11.84 19.25 1.16
N VAL A 218 13.07 18.86 1.48
CA VAL A 218 14.26 19.53 0.96
C VAL A 218 14.70 18.85 -0.35
N PRO A 219 15.37 19.57 -1.28
CA PRO A 219 15.83 18.96 -2.53
C PRO A 219 16.71 17.72 -2.34
N ALA A 220 17.48 17.67 -1.23
CA ALA A 220 18.33 16.52 -0.91
C ALA A 220 17.55 15.23 -0.66
N SER A 221 16.26 15.30 -0.29
CA SER A 221 15.41 14.11 -0.12
C SER A 221 15.22 13.32 -1.41
N LEU A 222 15.40 13.95 -2.58
CA LEU A 222 15.33 13.29 -3.89
C LEU A 222 16.60 12.47 -4.23
N LEU A 223 17.63 12.50 -3.39
CA LEU A 223 18.82 11.65 -3.59
C LEU A 223 18.47 10.16 -3.48
N GLY A 224 17.53 9.78 -2.60
CA GLY A 224 17.01 8.41 -2.52
C GLY A 224 16.33 7.99 -3.84
N VAL A 225 15.58 8.90 -4.45
CA VAL A 225 14.98 8.67 -5.79
C VAL A 225 16.07 8.49 -6.86
N ALA A 226 17.13 9.29 -6.84
CA ALA A 226 18.24 9.14 -7.77
C ALA A 226 18.97 7.79 -7.62
N ALA A 227 19.03 7.24 -6.40
CA ALA A 227 19.59 5.92 -6.13
C ALA A 227 18.76 4.77 -6.74
N MET A 228 17.51 5.01 -7.12
CA MET A 228 16.64 4.03 -7.81
C MET A 228 16.96 3.85 -9.30
N LYS A 229 18.00 4.51 -9.84
CA LYS A 229 18.42 4.33 -11.23
C LYS A 229 18.74 2.87 -11.52
N GLY A 230 18.07 2.31 -12.53
CA GLY A 230 18.18 0.87 -12.87
C GLY A 230 17.23 -0.04 -12.09
N HIS A 231 16.42 0.52 -11.19
CA HIS A 231 15.47 -0.19 -10.33
C HIS A 231 14.05 0.36 -10.48
N THR A 232 13.64 0.67 -11.71
CA THR A 232 12.32 1.26 -12.00
C THR A 232 11.17 0.40 -11.49
N HIS A 233 11.28 -0.93 -11.56
CA HIS A 233 10.25 -1.84 -11.06
C HIS A 233 10.01 -1.68 -9.54
N ALA A 234 11.08 -1.66 -8.74
CA ALA A 234 11.01 -1.39 -7.31
C ALA A 234 10.38 -0.01 -6.99
N PHE A 235 10.71 1.01 -7.79
CA PHE A 235 10.10 2.34 -7.65
C PHE A 235 8.60 2.32 -7.98
N ASP A 236 8.21 1.71 -9.11
CA ASP A 236 6.82 1.60 -9.53
C ASP A 236 6.00 0.82 -8.48
N LEU A 237 6.53 -0.29 -7.95
CA LEU A 237 5.90 -1.06 -6.87
C LEU A 237 5.66 -0.20 -5.62
N ARG A 238 6.67 0.55 -5.16
CA ARG A 238 6.54 1.46 -4.01
C ARG A 238 5.54 2.58 -4.28
N PHE A 239 5.54 3.14 -5.49
CA PHE A 239 4.58 4.19 -5.84
C PHE A 239 3.14 3.66 -5.91
N MET A 240 2.92 2.46 -6.45
CA MET A 240 1.61 1.80 -6.43
C MET A 240 1.12 1.57 -5.01
N GLU A 241 1.98 1.06 -4.13
CA GLU A 241 1.66 0.89 -2.71
C GLU A 241 1.29 2.22 -2.06
N GLN A 242 2.05 3.30 -2.30
CA GLN A 242 1.73 4.63 -1.76
C GLN A 242 0.36 5.16 -2.22
N ILE A 243 -0.02 4.94 -3.48
CA ILE A 243 -1.35 5.30 -3.99
C ILE A 243 -2.45 4.52 -3.25
N LEU A 244 -2.21 3.23 -2.98
CA LEU A 244 -3.14 2.37 -2.25
C LEU A 244 -3.22 2.73 -0.76
N ASP A 245 -2.10 3.07 -0.12
CA ASP A 245 -2.05 3.55 1.26
C ASP A 245 -2.92 4.80 1.45
N ILE A 246 -2.84 5.76 0.51
CA ILE A 246 -3.71 6.94 0.52
C ILE A 246 -5.17 6.54 0.32
N ALA A 247 -5.46 5.60 -0.59
CA ALA A 247 -6.81 5.11 -0.82
C ALA A 247 -7.43 4.51 0.46
N GLY A 248 -6.67 3.68 1.18
CA GLY A 248 -7.07 3.05 2.43
C GLY A 248 -6.91 3.90 3.68
N ALA A 249 -6.32 5.10 3.61
CA ALA A 249 -5.98 5.89 4.79
C ALA A 249 -7.17 6.22 5.71
N ALA A 250 -8.39 6.28 5.17
CA ALA A 250 -9.62 6.49 5.96
C ALA A 250 -10.43 5.21 6.20
N GLY A 251 -9.87 4.02 5.99
CA GLY A 251 -10.58 2.74 6.11
C GLY A 251 -11.20 2.48 7.49
N HIS A 252 -10.65 3.07 8.56
CA HIS A 252 -11.22 3.02 9.90
C HIS A 252 -12.46 3.92 10.10
N VAL A 253 -12.64 4.94 9.25
CA VAL A 253 -13.80 5.83 9.25
C VAL A 253 -14.82 5.42 8.19
N ASP A 254 -14.35 4.96 7.03
CA ASP A 254 -15.12 4.59 5.86
C ASP A 254 -14.40 3.49 5.08
N HIS A 255 -14.87 2.25 5.25
CA HIS A 255 -14.25 1.06 4.66
C HIS A 255 -14.87 0.62 3.34
N ILE A 256 -15.85 1.35 2.81
CA ILE A 256 -16.57 0.94 1.60
C ILE A 256 -16.10 1.67 0.34
N CYS A 257 -15.17 2.62 0.46
CA CYS A 257 -14.59 3.36 -0.65
C CYS A 257 -13.18 3.90 -0.35
N ALA A 258 -12.52 4.46 -1.36
CA ALA A 258 -11.23 5.12 -1.23
C ALA A 258 -11.39 6.62 -0.87
N LYS A 259 -11.91 6.91 0.32
CA LYS A 259 -12.39 8.27 0.70
C LYS A 259 -11.33 9.38 0.59
N LYS A 260 -10.04 9.06 0.77
CA LYS A 260 -8.95 10.05 0.85
C LYS A 260 -8.21 10.27 -0.47
N LEU A 261 -8.30 9.37 -1.44
CA LEU A 261 -7.68 9.55 -2.75
C LEU A 261 -8.57 10.40 -3.65
N THR A 262 -8.62 11.69 -3.35
CA THR A 262 -9.38 12.72 -4.06
C THR A 262 -8.61 13.27 -5.25
N GLU A 263 -9.26 14.04 -6.13
CA GLU A 263 -8.63 14.60 -7.32
C GLU A 263 -7.39 15.46 -7.00
N PRO A 264 -7.42 16.42 -6.05
CA PRO A 264 -6.25 17.23 -5.76
C PRO A 264 -5.09 16.42 -5.19
N VAL A 265 -5.40 15.39 -4.39
CA VAL A 265 -4.39 14.48 -3.84
C VAL A 265 -3.75 13.68 -4.95
N PHE A 266 -4.56 13.06 -5.83
CA PHE A 266 -4.05 12.30 -6.95
C PHE A 266 -3.15 13.14 -7.86
N GLN A 267 -3.57 14.34 -8.24
CA GLN A 267 -2.75 15.20 -9.12
C GLN A 267 -1.40 15.55 -8.50
N ALA A 268 -1.36 15.80 -7.19
CA ALA A 268 -0.10 16.06 -6.48
C ALA A 268 0.83 14.83 -6.52
N PHE A 269 0.30 13.62 -6.30
CA PHE A 269 1.09 12.38 -6.37
C PHE A 269 1.49 12.01 -7.79
N LYS A 270 0.66 12.31 -8.79
CA LYS A 270 1.02 12.15 -10.20
C LYS A 270 2.20 13.06 -10.56
N ASN A 271 2.24 14.29 -10.05
CA ASN A 271 3.38 15.17 -10.23
C ASN A 271 4.66 14.60 -9.60
N VAL A 272 4.55 14.06 -8.37
CA VAL A 272 5.64 13.36 -7.70
C VAL A 272 6.18 12.21 -8.55
N TYR A 273 5.29 11.38 -9.13
CA TYR A 273 5.69 10.31 -10.04
C TYR A 273 6.45 10.84 -11.25
N ASP A 274 5.86 11.82 -11.95
CA ASP A 274 6.41 12.37 -13.19
C ASP A 274 7.83 12.94 -12.99
N VAL A 275 8.07 13.64 -11.88
CA VAL A 275 9.42 14.18 -11.59
C VAL A 275 10.39 13.09 -11.14
N SER A 276 9.92 12.11 -10.37
CA SER A 276 10.75 11.02 -9.85
C SER A 276 11.23 10.10 -10.97
N ILE A 277 10.33 9.71 -11.87
CA ILE A 277 10.69 8.87 -13.03
C ILE A 277 11.64 9.63 -13.97
N GLY A 278 11.48 10.96 -14.10
CA GLY A 278 12.43 11.81 -14.83
C GLY A 278 13.84 11.76 -14.24
N ILE A 279 13.99 11.71 -12.92
CA ILE A 279 15.30 11.52 -12.26
C ILE A 279 15.84 10.12 -12.53
N ILE A 280 15.02 9.08 -12.31
CA ILE A 280 15.42 7.67 -12.42
C ILE A 280 15.90 7.34 -13.85
N GLU A 281 15.23 7.88 -14.86
CA GLU A 281 15.58 7.72 -16.28
C GLU A 281 16.72 8.65 -16.73
N GLY A 282 17.21 9.54 -15.86
CA GLY A 282 18.27 10.49 -16.17
C GLY A 282 17.85 11.64 -17.09
N ARG A 283 16.54 11.88 -17.24
CA ARG A 283 15.98 13.02 -18.00
C ARG A 283 16.00 14.33 -17.22
N LEU A 284 15.98 14.26 -15.89
CA LEU A 284 16.00 15.41 -14.99
C LEU A 284 17.12 15.28 -13.95
N GLY A 285 17.76 16.40 -13.62
CA GLY A 285 18.58 16.50 -12.42
C GLY A 285 17.73 16.62 -11.15
N VAL A 286 18.27 16.25 -9.98
CA VAL A 286 17.57 16.33 -8.69
C VAL A 286 17.01 17.74 -8.41
N ARG A 287 17.82 18.80 -8.64
CA ARG A 287 17.38 20.18 -8.40
C ARG A 287 16.29 20.61 -9.38
N GLU A 288 16.45 20.26 -10.64
CA GLU A 288 15.49 20.58 -11.70
C GLU A 288 14.13 19.91 -11.45
N ALA A 289 14.14 18.63 -11.05
CA ALA A 289 12.95 17.88 -10.70
C ALA A 289 12.21 18.49 -9.50
N TYR A 290 12.94 18.94 -8.47
CA TYR A 290 12.36 19.65 -7.33
C TYR A 290 11.68 20.96 -7.77
N ASP A 291 12.39 21.81 -8.52
CA ASP A 291 11.85 23.09 -8.99
C ASP A 291 10.67 22.89 -9.98
N LEU A 292 10.67 21.81 -10.76
CA LEU A 292 9.52 21.42 -11.60
C LEU A 292 8.31 21.02 -10.75
N ASN A 293 8.50 20.22 -9.70
CA ASN A 293 7.42 19.84 -8.79
C ASN A 293 6.78 21.08 -8.13
N LEU A 294 7.60 22.04 -7.68
CA LEU A 294 7.09 23.30 -7.12
C LEU A 294 6.24 24.09 -8.12
N ARG A 295 6.68 24.21 -9.38
CA ARG A 295 5.91 24.90 -10.41
C ARG A 295 4.57 24.23 -10.68
N LYS A 296 4.58 22.91 -10.89
CA LYS A 296 3.35 22.14 -11.10
C LYS A 296 2.39 22.23 -9.91
N ARG A 297 2.90 22.35 -8.68
CA ARG A 297 2.06 22.49 -7.48
C ARG A 297 1.26 23.79 -7.45
N VAL A 298 1.81 24.89 -7.99
CA VAL A 298 1.11 26.18 -8.10
C VAL A 298 -0.05 26.12 -9.12
N GLU A 299 0.01 25.18 -10.07
CA GLU A 299 -1.00 25.00 -11.12
C GLU A 299 -2.20 24.13 -10.68
N LEU A 300 -2.12 23.48 -9.50
CA LEU A 300 -3.16 22.64 -8.90
C LEU A 300 -4.09 23.43 -7.99
#